data_AF-A0A136J696-F1
#
_entry.id   AF-A0A136J696-F1
#
_cell.length_a   1.000
_cell.length_b   1.000
_cell.length_c   1.000
_cell.angle_alpha   90.00
_cell.angle_beta   90.00
_cell.angle_gamma   90.00
#
_symmetry.space_group_name_H-M   'P 1'
#
loop_
_entity.id
_entity.type
_entity.pdbx_description
1 polymer ?
#
loop_
_entity_poly.entity_id
_entity_poly.type
_entity_poly.pdbx_seq_one_letter_code
_entity_poly.pdbx_strand_id
1 'polypeptide(L)' 'MPPAAAALPPPNPQLRAQVIAIYKQLLYLGREYPAGGIAYVRPRLHRAFMANAHLRDDVAVRQGIVRAEFVRKEIEAL' A
#
# COMPACT_ATOMS: atom_id res chain seq x y z
N MET A 1 3.28 -35.98 -17.50
CA MET A 1 2.70 -34.99 -16.57
C MET A 1 3.47 -33.68 -16.75
N PRO A 2 2.99 -32.71 -17.52
CA PRO A 2 3.59 -31.38 -17.52
C PRO A 2 3.28 -30.66 -16.20
N PRO A 3 4.22 -29.92 -15.59
CA PRO A 3 3.93 -29.09 -14.43
C PRO A 3 2.93 -28.01 -14.85
N ALA A 4 1.78 -28.00 -14.18
CA ALA A 4 0.75 -26.99 -14.36
C ALA A 4 1.41 -25.61 -14.27
N ALA A 5 1.39 -24.88 -15.39
CA ALA A 5 1.69 -23.46 -15.40
C ALA A 5 0.85 -22.82 -14.31
N ALA A 6 1.52 -22.34 -13.25
CA ALA A 6 0.89 -21.65 -12.14
C ALA A 6 0.24 -20.38 -12.70
N ALA A 7 -1.04 -20.50 -13.05
CA ALA A 7 -1.89 -19.37 -13.33
C ALA A 7 -1.81 -18.46 -12.11
N LEU A 8 -1.32 -17.23 -12.30
CA LEU A 8 -1.22 -16.22 -11.25
C LEU A 8 -2.52 -16.24 -10.42
N PRO A 9 -2.44 -16.47 -9.10
CA PRO A 9 -3.63 -16.55 -8.27
C PRO A 9 -4.43 -15.24 -8.40
N PRO A 10 -5.77 -15.30 -8.32
CA PRO A 10 -6.60 -14.11 -8.37
C PRO A 10 -6.21 -13.16 -7.21
N PRO A 11 -6.24 -11.84 -7.44
CA PRO A 11 -5.83 -10.87 -6.44
C PRO A 11 -6.65 -11.05 -5.16
N ASN A 12 -5.94 -11.32 -4.07
CA ASN A 12 -6.53 -11.77 -2.83
C ASN A 12 -7.34 -10.65 -2.15
N PRO A 13 -8.66 -10.81 -1.96
CA PRO A 13 -9.54 -9.73 -1.50
C PRO A 13 -9.15 -9.19 -0.11
N GLN A 14 -8.58 -10.05 0.75
CA GLN A 14 -8.10 -9.67 2.08
C GLN A 14 -6.91 -8.71 2.02
N LEU A 15 -5.97 -8.93 1.08
CA LEU A 15 -4.83 -8.02 0.89
C LEU A 15 -5.29 -6.68 0.35
N ARG A 16 -6.26 -6.68 -0.59
CA ARG A 16 -6.89 -5.46 -1.09
C ARG A 16 -7.52 -4.64 0.03
N ALA A 17 -8.24 -5.28 0.95
CA ALA A 17 -8.83 -4.60 2.11
C ALA A 17 -7.76 -3.96 3.00
N GLN A 18 -6.65 -4.67 3.28
CA GLN A 18 -5.53 -4.14 4.07
C GLN A 18 -4.86 -2.94 3.40
N VAL A 19 -4.60 -3.01 2.09
CA VAL A 19 -4.05 -1.89 1.31
C VAL A 19 -4.93 -0.65 1.43
N ILE A 20 -6.25 -0.81 1.31
CA ILE A 20 -7.21 0.30 1.44
C ILE A 20 -7.22 0.86 2.87
N ALA A 21 -7.16 0.00 3.89
CA ALA A 21 -7.13 0.41 5.29
C ALA A 21 -5.88 1.27 5.58
N ILE A 22 -4.69 0.78 5.20
CA ILE A 22 -3.43 1.51 5.37
C ILE A 22 -3.43 2.82 4.60
N TYR A 23 -3.95 2.82 3.36
CA TYR A 23 -4.07 4.05 2.57
C TYR A 23 -4.87 5.13 3.30
N LYS A 24 -6.01 4.75 3.91
CA LYS A 24 -6.83 5.67 4.71
C LYS A 24 -6.09 6.14 5.96
N GLN A 25 -5.36 5.26 6.64
CA GLN A 25 -4.58 5.62 7.84
C GLN A 25 -3.45 6.59 7.50
N LEU A 26 -2.67 6.34 6.46
CA LEU A 26 -1.61 7.23 5.99
C LEU A 26 -2.16 8.61 5.58
N LEU A 27 -3.34 8.65 4.95
CA LEU A 27 -4.03 9.91 4.62
C LEU A 27 -4.48 10.66 5.87
N TYR A 28 -4.93 9.94 6.91
CA TYR A 28 -5.34 10.53 8.17
C TYR A 28 -4.14 11.14 8.91
N LEU A 29 -3.08 10.37 9.13
CA LEU A 29 -1.82 10.87 9.72
C LEU A 29 -1.24 12.02 8.89
N GLY A 30 -1.38 11.93 7.58
CA GLY A 30 -1.00 12.98 6.66
C GLY A 30 -1.70 14.32 6.93
N ARG A 31 -2.90 14.37 7.55
CA ARG A 31 -3.55 15.64 7.94
C ARG A 31 -2.76 16.41 8.96
N GLU A 32 -2.15 15.70 9.89
CA GLU A 32 -1.43 16.28 11.02
C GLU A 32 0.01 16.67 10.64
N TYR A 33 0.42 16.35 9.40
CA TYR A 33 1.79 16.57 8.94
C TYR A 33 2.11 18.07 8.74
N PRO A 34 3.14 18.62 9.42
CA PRO A 34 3.42 20.05 9.41
C PRO A 34 3.92 20.58 8.06
N ALA A 35 4.48 19.74 7.18
CA ALA A 35 5.06 20.14 5.90
C ALA A 35 4.04 20.35 4.75
N GLY A 36 2.74 20.51 5.06
CA GLY A 36 1.68 20.72 4.06
C GLY A 36 0.53 19.73 4.13
N GLY A 37 0.40 19.00 5.24
CA GLY A 37 -0.74 18.14 5.53
C GLY A 37 -1.05 17.11 4.44
N ILE A 38 -2.35 16.80 4.27
CA ILE A 38 -2.83 15.87 3.24
C ILE A 38 -2.34 16.24 1.85
N ALA A 39 -2.29 17.54 1.52
CA ALA A 39 -2.00 17.99 0.16
C ALA A 39 -0.60 17.54 -0.31
N TYR A 40 0.34 17.39 0.62
CA TYR A 40 1.69 16.93 0.34
C TYR A 40 1.78 15.40 0.21
N VAL A 41 1.16 14.67 1.13
CA VAL A 41 1.26 13.20 1.21
C VAL A 41 0.35 12.49 0.22
N ARG A 42 -0.83 13.06 -0.08
CA ARG A 42 -1.84 12.45 -0.97
C ARG A 42 -1.32 12.14 -2.38
N PRO A 43 -0.68 13.07 -3.13
CA PRO A 43 -0.17 12.76 -4.46
C PRO A 43 1.01 11.76 -4.41
N ARG A 44 1.83 11.79 -3.35
CA ARG A 44 2.94 10.84 -3.16
C ARG A 44 2.45 9.42 -2.90
N LEU A 45 1.52 9.26 -1.96
CA LEU A 45 0.84 8.00 -1.69
C LEU A 45 0.18 7.49 -2.97
N HIS A 46 -0.65 8.32 -3.61
CA HIS A 46 -1.37 7.92 -4.82
C HIS A 46 -0.41 7.43 -5.93
N ARG A 47 0.70 8.13 -6.18
CA ARG A 47 1.72 7.66 -7.14
C ARG A 47 2.32 6.31 -6.75
N ALA A 48 2.70 6.11 -5.49
CA ALA A 48 3.28 4.86 -5.03
C ALA A 48 2.30 3.68 -5.14
N PHE A 49 1.03 3.88 -4.78
CA PHE A 49 -0.01 2.84 -4.93
C PHE A 49 -0.35 2.58 -6.40
N MET A 50 -0.46 3.62 -7.23
CA MET A 50 -0.68 3.47 -8.68
C MET A 50 0.47 2.72 -9.36
N ALA A 51 1.72 3.03 -9.00
CA ALA A 51 2.89 2.33 -9.50
C ALA A 51 2.85 0.83 -9.18
N ASN A 52 2.24 0.44 -8.06
CA ASN A 52 2.11 -0.96 -7.63
C ASN A 52 0.75 -1.59 -7.96
N ALA A 53 -0.18 -0.85 -8.59
CA ALA A 53 -1.55 -1.32 -8.85
C ALA A 53 -1.62 -2.49 -9.85
N HIS A 54 -0.55 -2.68 -10.64
CA HIS A 54 -0.40 -3.79 -11.58
C HIS A 54 0.12 -5.07 -10.92
N LEU A 55 0.63 -5.01 -9.69
CA LEU A 55 1.11 -6.19 -8.96
C LEU A 55 -0.08 -7.06 -8.56
N ARG A 56 -0.06 -8.32 -9.01
CA ARG A 56 -1.06 -9.34 -8.67
C ARG A 56 -0.51 -10.40 -7.70
N ASP A 57 0.80 -10.44 -7.51
CA ASP A 57 1.47 -11.35 -6.59
C ASP A 57 1.17 -11.01 -5.13
N ASP A 58 0.56 -11.96 -4.40
CA ASP A 58 0.29 -11.85 -2.96
C ASP A 58 1.53 -11.42 -2.17
N VAL A 59 2.70 -11.97 -2.52
CA VAL A 59 3.98 -11.68 -1.85
C VAL A 59 4.37 -10.22 -2.05
N ALA A 60 4.28 -9.72 -3.28
CA ALA A 60 4.64 -8.34 -3.61
C ALA A 60 3.67 -7.34 -2.95
N VAL A 61 2.36 -7.66 -2.94
CA VAL A 61 1.36 -6.85 -2.24
C VAL A 61 1.65 -6.83 -0.74
N ARG A 62 2.00 -7.96 -0.13
CA ARG A 62 2.39 -8.03 1.29
C ARG A 62 3.62 -7.17 1.60
N GLN A 63 4.64 -7.20 0.75
CA GLN A 63 5.81 -6.33 0.90
C GLN A 63 5.44 -4.84 0.80
N GLY A 64 4.53 -4.49 -0.11
CA GLY A 64 3.99 -3.14 -0.23
C GLY A 64 3.25 -2.69 1.04
N ILE A 65 2.42 -3.56 1.61
CA ILE A 65 1.72 -3.35 2.89
C ILE A 65 2.73 -3.10 4.02
N VAL A 66 3.77 -3.92 4.15
CA VAL A 66 4.81 -3.77 5.20
C VAL A 66 5.56 -2.45 5.06
N ARG A 67 5.93 -2.05 3.83
CA ARG A 67 6.55 -0.74 3.59
C ARG A 67 5.63 0.42 3.97
N ALA A 68 4.35 0.32 3.63
CA ALA A 68 3.37 1.35 3.94
C ALA A 68 3.12 1.45 5.46
N GLU A 69 3.09 0.33 6.19
CA GLU A 69 3.08 0.28 7.67
C GLU A 69 4.33 0.92 8.28
N PHE A 70 5.50 0.68 7.70
CA PHE A 70 6.75 1.28 8.17
C PHE A 70 6.69 2.82 8.06
N VAL A 71 6.31 3.33 6.89
CA VAL A 71 6.13 4.78 6.67
C VAL A 71 5.07 5.35 7.62
N ARG A 72 3.99 4.61 7.87
CA ARG A 72 2.95 4.99 8.84
C ARG A 72 3.56 5.23 10.23
N LYS A 73 4.35 4.27 10.72
CA LYS A 73 5.01 4.37 12.03
C LYS A 73 6.04 5.50 12.09
N GLU A 74 6.79 5.73 11.00
CA GLU A 74 7.73 6.85 10.96
C GLU A 74 7.03 8.20 11.03
N ILE A 75 5.86 8.34 10.40
CA ILE A 75 5.05 9.56 10.49
C ILE A 75 4.41 9.71 11.88
N GLU A 76 3.99 8.61 12.50
CA GLU A 76 3.39 8.61 13.85
C GLU A 76 4.42 8.89 14.96
N ALA A 77 5.69 8.59 14.73
CA ALA A 77 6.79 8.81 15.67
C ALA A 77 7.46 10.19 15.55
N LEU A 78 6.98 11.05 14.64
CA LEU A 78 7.54 12.35 14.30
C LEU A 78 6.66 13.48 14.86
#